data_AF-A0A4V3JQI9-F1
#
_entry.id   AF-A0A4V3JQI9-F1
#
_cell.length_a   1.000
_cell.length_b   1.000
_cell.length_c   1.000
_cell.angle_alpha   90.00
_cell.angle_beta   90.00
_cell.angle_gamma   90.00
#
_symmetry.space_group_name_H-M   'P 1'
#
loop_
_entity.id
_entity.type
_entity.pdbx_description
1 polymer ?
#
loop_
_entity_poly.entity_id
_entity_poly.type
_entity_poly.pdbx_seq_one_letter_code
_entity_poly.pdbx_strand_id
1 'polypeptide(L)'
;MKSFYFFIPYLFVLGAQWFPSKLWFFPGESSTYITLSIVMILIQTLCLFGKRLGFFNINHNTLERYLLPNWIIASFYFLFMLIFPLRNRSWGDGLLLLETNLLETKLFGFQFTLDEILESILHSGLSQLLNTYHITNDPIVSYSILSYGVGIFFLFGFLHLSKNKPKDLSILFLLSSGGILLSFGYSEHYTLVTAVHFGLYLFLNRYTKAPKDNDILLYGSTILVALAMLFHLVSGYLAILLFYLWYVHSPKEKKIKHLLYNTLLGSLILIPWFIYFSIIHDPTVDKNSTHLIHPPFYPMKRWISLNHFKEITSVLYWNAFLSSFYLFYQWQFHKDKWKQFIQRPNHKALLVVVFCFFLHGFLHNPQLGFPADWDLMGFYWLPITVLAFLYWNQEKNIDWEWIPVFVFSVLIVMVSAIKLNESNPKDELVWEITKKAIQTYTEENQSFIQSLPKEEKKFFAKGDFLFFKGEYITKQLCDFPEKKILIDKMILHRKDWKDGFLKGKFQSKADLNAFLTEATKTNVLYLKSLEANMICHPML
;
A
#
# COMPACT_ATOMS: atom_id res chain seq x y z
N MET A 1 24.95 -0.57 28.39
CA MET A 1 23.53 -0.46 27.96
C MET A 1 23.40 0.06 26.53
N LYS A 2 23.98 1.22 26.17
CA LYS A 2 23.87 1.79 24.81
C LYS A 2 24.33 0.84 23.68
N SER A 3 25.46 0.15 23.85
CA SER A 3 25.97 -0.79 22.84
C SER A 3 25.09 -2.04 22.65
N PHE A 4 24.38 -2.48 23.69
CA PHE A 4 23.44 -3.61 23.59
C PHE A 4 22.26 -3.28 22.67
N TYR A 5 21.87 -1.99 22.62
CA TYR A 5 20.76 -1.53 21.80
C TYR A 5 20.96 -1.91 20.33
N PHE A 6 22.18 -1.76 19.79
CA PHE A 6 22.49 -2.10 18.40
C PHE A 6 22.31 -3.59 18.05
N PHE A 7 22.25 -4.50 19.03
CA PHE A 7 22.02 -5.91 18.76
C PHE A 7 20.54 -6.30 18.68
N ILE A 8 19.64 -5.44 19.17
CA ILE A 8 18.18 -5.71 19.21
C ILE A 8 17.61 -6.12 17.84
N PRO A 9 17.92 -5.45 16.71
CA PRO A 9 17.43 -5.85 15.39
C PRO A 9 17.74 -7.29 15.04
N TYR A 10 18.98 -7.71 15.25
CA TYR A 10 19.43 -9.07 14.91
C TYR A 10 18.79 -10.09 15.82
N LEU A 11 18.79 -9.82 17.14
CA LEU A 11 18.21 -10.72 18.13
C LEU A 11 16.70 -10.88 17.95
N PHE A 12 15.99 -9.82 17.52
CA PHE A 12 14.58 -9.90 17.23
C PHE A 12 14.30 -10.81 16.03
N VAL A 13 15.00 -10.61 14.91
CA VAL A 13 14.83 -11.43 13.69
C VAL A 13 15.19 -12.88 13.98
N LEU A 14 16.30 -13.10 14.69
CA LEU A 14 16.76 -14.42 15.10
C LEU A 14 15.71 -15.09 16.01
N GLY A 15 15.26 -14.39 17.05
CA GLY A 15 14.16 -14.80 17.94
C GLY A 15 12.90 -15.21 17.20
N ALA A 16 12.51 -14.42 16.20
CA ALA A 16 11.33 -14.65 15.39
C ALA A 16 11.38 -15.94 14.57
N GLN A 17 12.56 -16.48 14.25
CA GLN A 17 12.69 -17.72 13.49
C GLN A 17 12.33 -18.97 14.31
N TRP A 18 12.20 -18.86 15.63
CA TRP A 18 11.78 -19.98 16.49
C TRP A 18 10.29 -19.97 16.83
N PHE A 19 9.50 -19.06 16.27
CA PHE A 19 8.05 -19.14 16.43
C PHE A 19 7.47 -20.36 15.71
N PRO A 20 6.44 -21.03 16.28
CA PRO A 20 5.84 -22.22 15.67
C PRO A 20 5.23 -21.94 14.29
N SER A 21 4.71 -20.72 14.10
CA SER A 21 4.17 -20.24 12.83
C SER A 21 5.12 -19.21 12.23
N LYS A 22 5.47 -19.40 10.95
CA LYS A 22 6.23 -18.42 10.18
C LYS A 22 5.50 -17.07 10.19
N LEU A 23 6.21 -16.02 10.55
CA LEU A 23 5.66 -14.66 10.50
C LEU A 23 5.54 -14.23 9.04
N TRP A 24 4.37 -13.70 8.68
CA TRP A 24 4.09 -13.32 7.29
C TRP A 24 5.13 -12.32 6.76
N PHE A 25 5.57 -11.35 7.55
CA PHE A 25 6.56 -10.33 7.16
C PHE A 25 8.03 -10.82 7.09
N PHE A 26 8.26 -12.13 7.15
CA PHE A 26 9.55 -12.75 6.84
C PHE A 26 9.35 -13.82 5.75
N PRO A 27 9.14 -13.43 4.48
CA PRO A 27 8.79 -14.37 3.41
C PRO A 27 9.90 -15.37 3.08
N GLY A 28 11.17 -15.07 3.36
CA GLY A 28 12.32 -15.94 3.09
C GLY A 28 12.37 -17.23 3.92
N GLU A 29 13.39 -18.04 3.65
CA GLU A 29 13.67 -19.23 4.46
C GLU A 29 14.29 -18.86 5.82
N SER A 30 13.93 -19.61 6.87
CA SER A 30 14.45 -19.35 8.23
C SER A 30 15.98 -19.49 8.31
N SER A 31 16.57 -20.41 7.55
CA SER A 31 18.03 -20.57 7.42
C SER A 31 18.73 -19.27 6.99
N THR A 32 18.15 -18.56 6.01
CA THR A 32 18.66 -17.28 5.50
C THR A 32 18.64 -16.21 6.59
N TYR A 33 17.52 -16.04 7.30
CA TYR A 33 17.41 -15.04 8.37
C TYR A 33 18.30 -15.35 9.58
N ILE A 34 18.43 -16.64 9.96
CA ILE A 34 19.35 -17.08 11.02
C ILE A 34 20.79 -16.73 10.63
N THR A 35 21.21 -17.14 9.43
CA THR A 35 22.58 -16.91 8.94
C THR A 35 22.90 -15.43 8.88
N LEU A 36 22.00 -14.64 8.28
CA LEU A 36 22.14 -13.18 8.19
C LEU A 36 22.27 -12.54 9.57
N SER A 37 21.43 -12.96 10.54
CA SER A 37 21.47 -12.42 11.90
C SER A 37 22.79 -12.75 12.61
N ILE A 38 23.28 -13.99 12.52
CA ILE A 38 24.56 -14.40 13.14
C ILE A 38 25.74 -13.63 12.55
N VAL A 39 25.81 -13.54 11.21
CA VAL A 39 26.87 -12.79 10.51
C VAL A 39 26.86 -11.32 10.93
N MET A 40 25.68 -10.70 10.99
CA MET A 40 25.57 -9.28 11.36
C MET A 40 25.84 -9.03 12.85
N ILE A 41 25.54 -9.98 13.74
CA ILE A 41 25.97 -9.93 15.14
C ILE A 41 27.51 -9.94 15.23
N LEU A 42 28.19 -10.79 14.46
CA LEU A 42 29.65 -10.82 14.42
C LEU A 42 30.22 -9.48 13.91
N ILE A 43 29.69 -8.97 12.81
CA ILE A 43 30.10 -7.68 12.23
C ILE A 43 29.86 -6.53 13.22
N GLN A 44 28.70 -6.48 13.87
CA GLN A 44 28.40 -5.46 14.88
C GLN A 44 29.37 -5.55 16.06
N THR A 45 29.72 -6.77 16.49
CA THR A 45 30.69 -7.00 17.56
C THR A 45 32.07 -6.48 17.19
N LEU A 46 32.55 -6.78 15.98
CA LEU A 46 33.82 -6.27 15.47
C LEU A 46 33.83 -4.75 15.35
N CYS A 47 32.73 -4.15 14.88
CA CYS A 47 32.56 -2.70 14.77
C CYS A 47 32.67 -2.02 16.15
N LEU A 48 31.92 -2.52 17.14
CA LEU A 48 31.94 -1.99 18.51
C LEU A 48 33.30 -2.20 19.19
N PHE A 49 33.92 -3.36 18.98
CA PHE A 49 35.24 -3.67 19.52
C PHE A 49 36.32 -2.76 18.92
N GLY A 50 36.34 -2.57 17.61
CA GLY A 50 37.28 -1.66 16.95
C GLY A 50 37.06 -0.20 17.34
N LYS A 51 35.82 0.22 17.59
CA LYS A 51 35.53 1.56 18.14
C LYS A 51 36.12 1.72 19.54
N ARG A 52 35.97 0.70 20.40
CA ARG A 52 36.54 0.70 21.76
C ARG A 52 38.07 0.76 21.76
N LEU A 53 38.72 0.06 20.82
CA LEU A 53 40.17 0.07 20.67
C LEU A 53 40.72 1.33 19.98
N GLY A 54 39.85 2.23 19.52
CA GLY A 54 40.25 3.44 18.79
C GLY A 54 40.74 3.18 17.36
N PHE A 55 40.67 1.94 16.86
CA PHE A 55 41.04 1.61 15.47
C PHE A 55 40.18 2.36 14.44
N PHE A 56 38.94 2.66 14.80
CA PHE A 56 38.01 3.43 13.96
C PHE A 56 37.88 4.89 14.40
N ASN A 57 38.89 5.47 15.04
CA ASN A 57 38.94 6.92 15.29
C ASN A 57 39.29 7.70 14.00
N ILE A 58 38.60 7.33 12.93
CA ILE A 58 38.74 7.88 11.59
C ILE A 58 38.03 9.22 11.61
N ASN A 59 38.76 10.29 11.33
CA ASN A 59 38.19 11.62 11.18
C ASN A 59 36.98 11.57 10.23
N HIS A 60 35.90 12.29 10.54
CA HIS A 60 34.68 12.33 9.74
C HIS A 60 34.97 12.54 8.25
N ASN A 61 35.89 13.46 7.94
CA ASN A 61 36.30 13.79 6.57
C ASN A 61 36.95 12.61 5.82
N THR A 62 37.54 11.66 6.55
CA THR A 62 38.14 10.46 6.00
C THR A 62 37.07 9.40 5.73
N LEU A 63 36.07 9.24 6.61
CA LEU A 63 34.95 8.32 6.38
C LEU A 63 34.14 8.72 5.14
N GLU A 64 33.79 10.00 5.04
CA GLU A 64 32.98 10.51 3.93
C GLU A 64 33.64 10.25 2.56
N ARG A 65 34.97 10.12 2.50
CA ARG A 65 35.68 9.75 1.27
C ARG A 65 35.37 8.32 0.81
N TYR A 66 35.21 7.38 1.75
CA TYR A 66 34.96 5.97 1.46
C TYR A 66 33.47 5.63 1.31
N LEU A 67 32.58 6.50 1.79
CA LEU A 67 31.14 6.30 1.61
C LEU A 67 30.75 6.54 0.14
N LEU A 68 29.92 5.62 -0.35
CA LEU A 68 29.26 5.79 -1.64
C LEU A 68 28.23 6.93 -1.54
N PRO A 69 28.15 7.81 -2.55
CA PRO A 69 27.05 8.76 -2.64
C PRO A 69 25.69 8.05 -2.60
N ASN A 70 24.73 8.67 -1.93
CA ASN A 70 23.36 8.20 -1.81
C ASN A 70 22.73 7.91 -3.18
N TRP A 71 23.09 8.67 -4.23
CA TRP A 71 22.57 8.43 -5.58
C TRP A 71 23.08 7.11 -6.16
N ILE A 72 24.33 6.70 -5.90
CA ILE A 72 24.85 5.40 -6.34
C ILE A 72 24.10 4.28 -5.63
N ILE A 73 23.89 4.41 -4.33
CA ILE A 73 23.14 3.44 -3.52
C ILE A 73 21.69 3.33 -4.03
N ALA A 74 21.03 4.47 -4.27
CA ALA A 74 19.68 4.52 -4.82
C ALA A 74 19.59 3.89 -6.22
N SER A 75 20.55 4.19 -7.10
CA SER A 75 20.62 3.60 -8.45
C SER A 75 20.85 2.09 -8.40
N PHE A 76 21.75 1.61 -7.53
CA PHE A 76 21.95 0.18 -7.32
C PHE A 76 20.67 -0.50 -6.84
N TYR A 77 19.98 0.10 -5.86
CA TYR A 77 18.71 -0.43 -5.37
C TYR A 77 17.65 -0.46 -6.47
N PHE A 78 17.53 0.62 -7.26
CA PHE A 78 16.60 0.66 -8.39
C PHE A 78 16.88 -0.46 -9.40
N LEU A 79 18.14 -0.64 -9.80
CA LEU A 79 18.54 -1.72 -10.71
C LEU A 79 18.27 -3.10 -10.11
N PHE A 80 18.50 -3.27 -8.82
CA PHE A 80 18.15 -4.50 -8.10
C PHE A 80 16.65 -4.79 -8.16
N MET A 81 15.80 -3.78 -7.91
CA MET A 81 14.35 -3.92 -7.98
C MET A 81 13.85 -4.18 -9.41
N LEU A 82 14.53 -3.68 -10.44
CA LEU A 82 14.23 -4.05 -11.83
C LEU A 82 14.52 -5.53 -12.14
N ILE A 83 15.53 -6.10 -11.49
CA ILE A 83 15.88 -7.53 -11.64
C ILE A 83 14.93 -8.42 -10.82
N PHE A 84 14.48 -7.93 -9.66
CA PHE A 84 13.58 -8.64 -8.75
C PHE A 84 12.27 -7.88 -8.52
N PRO A 85 11.43 -7.70 -9.55
CA PRO A 85 10.11 -7.09 -9.37
C PRO A 85 9.22 -7.96 -8.46
N LEU A 86 8.30 -7.35 -7.73
CA LEU A 86 7.32 -8.15 -6.97
C LEU A 86 6.34 -8.83 -7.94
N ARG A 87 6.48 -10.15 -8.12
CA ARG A 87 5.61 -10.96 -9.00
C ARG A 87 4.60 -11.80 -8.24
N ASN A 88 4.81 -12.01 -6.94
CA ASN A 88 3.87 -12.73 -6.10
C ASN A 88 2.63 -11.85 -5.81
N ARG A 89 1.58 -12.07 -6.60
CA ARG A 89 0.29 -11.35 -6.50
C ARG A 89 -0.68 -11.97 -5.51
N SER A 90 -0.33 -13.13 -4.93
CA SER A 90 -1.07 -13.76 -3.83
C SER A 90 -0.70 -13.15 -2.48
N TRP A 91 0.39 -12.39 -2.44
CA TRP A 91 0.64 -11.45 -1.37
C TRP A 91 -0.37 -10.32 -1.50
N GLY A 92 -1.16 -10.02 -0.47
CA GLY A 92 -2.21 -9.00 -0.57
C GLY A 92 -3.43 -9.45 -1.38
N ASP A 93 -4.10 -8.49 -2.02
CA ASP A 93 -5.29 -8.70 -2.86
C ASP A 93 -5.05 -8.34 -4.33
N GLY A 94 -3.79 -8.23 -4.76
CA GLY A 94 -3.42 -7.79 -6.10
C GLY A 94 -4.09 -8.58 -7.25
N LEU A 95 -4.34 -9.89 -7.11
CA LEU A 95 -5.09 -10.66 -8.12
C LEU A 95 -6.55 -10.16 -8.28
N LEU A 96 -7.21 -9.79 -7.19
CA LEU A 96 -8.58 -9.27 -7.21
C LEU A 96 -8.63 -7.88 -7.84
N LEU A 97 -7.62 -7.04 -7.58
CA LEU A 97 -7.48 -5.72 -8.20
C LEU A 97 -7.31 -5.83 -9.71
N LEU A 98 -6.42 -6.72 -10.18
CA LEU A 98 -6.18 -6.95 -11.60
C LEU A 98 -7.44 -7.49 -12.32
N GLU A 99 -8.15 -8.43 -11.70
CA GLU A 99 -9.42 -8.95 -12.20
C GLU A 99 -10.48 -7.86 -12.33
N THR A 100 -10.66 -7.07 -11.28
CA THR A 100 -11.64 -5.97 -11.25
C THR A 100 -11.28 -4.91 -12.28
N ASN A 101 -10.00 -4.56 -12.38
CA ASN A 101 -9.51 -3.58 -13.36
C ASN A 101 -9.81 -4.03 -14.79
N LEU A 102 -9.46 -5.27 -15.14
CA LEU A 102 -9.63 -5.78 -16.50
C LEU A 102 -11.11 -5.91 -16.88
N LEU A 103 -11.93 -6.44 -15.97
CA LEU A 103 -13.37 -6.60 -16.18
C LEU A 103 -14.07 -5.25 -16.37
N GLU A 104 -13.87 -4.31 -15.43
CA GLU A 104 -14.53 -3.00 -15.49
C GLU A 104 -14.03 -2.18 -16.69
N THR A 105 -12.73 -2.22 -17.01
CA THR A 105 -12.17 -1.52 -18.17
C THR A 105 -12.78 -2.03 -19.48
N LYS A 106 -12.99 -3.34 -19.63
CA LYS A 106 -13.60 -3.91 -20.84
C LYS A 106 -15.09 -3.60 -20.97
N LEU A 107 -15.82 -3.62 -19.85
CA LEU A 107 -17.27 -3.38 -19.86
C LEU A 107 -17.63 -1.90 -19.95
N PHE A 108 -16.89 -1.04 -19.23
CA PHE A 108 -17.25 0.35 -18.96
C PHE A 108 -16.19 1.37 -19.41
N GLY A 109 -15.05 0.91 -19.93
CA GLY A 109 -13.95 1.75 -20.39
C GLY A 109 -12.90 2.05 -19.32
N PHE A 110 -13.26 2.02 -18.04
CA PHE A 110 -12.33 2.20 -16.93
C PHE A 110 -12.87 1.59 -15.62
N GLN A 111 -11.99 1.40 -14.64
CA GLN A 111 -12.36 0.99 -13.28
C GLN A 111 -12.73 2.23 -12.47
N PHE A 112 -13.81 2.15 -11.70
CA PHE A 112 -14.29 3.32 -10.95
C PHE A 112 -14.86 2.93 -9.58
N THR A 113 -14.40 3.57 -8.52
CA THR A 113 -14.82 3.29 -7.14
C THR A 113 -14.72 4.58 -6.35
N LEU A 114 -15.68 4.80 -5.45
CA LEU A 114 -15.79 6.06 -4.71
C LEU A 114 -14.68 6.24 -3.67
N ASP A 115 -14.01 5.16 -3.26
CA ASP A 115 -12.99 5.21 -2.23
C ASP A 115 -11.58 5.43 -2.78
N GLU A 116 -11.38 5.23 -4.09
CA GLU A 116 -10.07 5.30 -4.77
C GLU A 116 -10.19 5.77 -6.24
N ILE A 117 -10.97 6.83 -6.44
CA ILE A 117 -11.40 7.35 -7.75
C ILE A 117 -10.22 7.51 -8.73
N LEU A 118 -9.22 8.31 -8.37
CA LEU A 118 -8.11 8.63 -9.27
C LEU A 118 -7.14 7.46 -9.45
N GLU A 119 -6.95 6.64 -8.41
CA GLU A 119 -6.08 5.47 -8.49
C GLU A 119 -6.61 4.50 -9.55
N SER A 120 -7.89 4.11 -9.44
CA SER A 120 -8.54 3.21 -10.38
C SER A 120 -8.54 3.76 -11.81
N ILE A 121 -8.90 5.04 -11.99
CA ILE A 121 -8.95 5.68 -13.32
C ILE A 121 -7.57 5.66 -13.98
N LEU A 122 -6.50 5.97 -13.26
CA LEU A 122 -5.16 6.01 -13.83
C LEU A 122 -4.64 4.63 -14.22
N HIS A 123 -4.88 3.61 -13.39
CA HIS A 123 -4.50 2.23 -13.73
C HIS A 123 -5.24 1.72 -14.98
N SER A 124 -6.55 1.90 -15.03
CA SER A 124 -7.35 1.49 -16.19
C SER A 124 -7.08 2.34 -17.44
N GLY A 125 -6.88 3.65 -17.29
CA GLY A 125 -6.59 4.57 -18.40
C GLY A 125 -5.25 4.26 -19.05
N LEU A 126 -4.22 3.95 -18.24
CA LEU A 126 -2.95 3.49 -18.76
C LEU A 126 -3.09 2.10 -19.41
N SER A 127 -3.85 1.17 -18.81
CA SER A 127 -4.13 -0.15 -19.41
C SER A 127 -4.79 -0.01 -20.79
N GLN A 128 -5.79 0.87 -20.92
CA GLN A 128 -6.46 1.17 -22.18
C GLN A 128 -5.51 1.82 -23.20
N LEU A 129 -4.65 2.75 -22.76
CA LEU A 129 -3.64 3.39 -23.61
C LEU A 129 -2.68 2.33 -24.18
N LEU A 130 -2.15 1.45 -23.34
CA LEU A 130 -1.24 0.36 -23.75
C LEU A 130 -1.92 -0.60 -24.73
N ASN A 131 -3.19 -0.94 -24.49
CA ASN A 131 -3.97 -1.80 -25.38
C ASN A 131 -4.24 -1.12 -26.74
N THR A 132 -4.53 0.18 -26.74
CA THR A 132 -4.76 0.97 -27.96
C THR A 132 -3.51 1.01 -28.85
N TYR A 133 -2.33 1.02 -28.26
CA TYR A 133 -1.05 0.92 -28.98
C TYR A 133 -0.59 -0.53 -29.21
N HIS A 134 -1.45 -1.53 -28.98
CA HIS A 134 -1.15 -2.95 -29.14
C HIS A 134 0.08 -3.45 -28.35
N ILE A 135 0.40 -2.80 -27.23
CA ILE A 135 1.53 -3.20 -26.37
C ILE A 135 1.12 -4.40 -25.51
N THR A 136 0.00 -4.28 -24.79
CA THR A 136 -0.53 -5.32 -23.91
C THR A 136 -1.96 -5.00 -23.50
N ASN A 137 -2.75 -6.04 -23.21
CA ASN A 137 -4.08 -5.93 -22.59
C ASN A 137 -4.05 -6.39 -21.12
N ASP A 138 -2.86 -6.68 -20.59
CA ASP A 138 -2.70 -7.15 -19.23
C ASP A 138 -2.50 -5.97 -18.27
N PRO A 139 -3.43 -5.72 -17.32
CA PRO A 139 -3.31 -4.62 -16.37
C PRO A 139 -2.05 -4.71 -15.52
N ILE A 140 -1.42 -5.88 -15.36
CA ILE A 140 -0.16 -6.04 -14.62
C ILE A 140 0.88 -5.01 -15.08
N VAL A 141 0.95 -4.73 -16.38
CA VAL A 141 1.93 -3.80 -16.94
C VAL A 141 1.60 -2.35 -16.56
N SER A 142 0.31 -1.97 -16.55
CA SER A 142 -0.07 -0.61 -16.14
C SER A 142 0.23 -0.37 -14.65
N TYR A 143 -0.09 -1.34 -13.79
CA TYR A 143 0.29 -1.29 -12.38
C TYR A 143 1.79 -1.22 -12.19
N SER A 144 2.55 -2.04 -12.91
CA SER A 144 4.01 -2.07 -12.81
C SER A 144 4.62 -0.71 -13.19
N ILE A 145 4.23 -0.13 -14.33
CA ILE A 145 4.76 1.16 -14.80
C ILE A 145 4.48 2.28 -13.79
N LEU A 146 3.24 2.38 -13.30
CA LEU A 146 2.86 3.39 -12.33
C LEU A 146 3.62 3.20 -11.00
N SER A 147 3.72 1.96 -10.54
CA SER A 147 4.48 1.60 -9.34
C SER A 147 5.95 2.01 -9.45
N TYR A 148 6.64 1.65 -10.55
CA TYR A 148 8.01 2.08 -10.80
C TYR A 148 8.17 3.60 -10.88
N GLY A 149 7.19 4.30 -11.48
CA GLY A 149 7.16 5.76 -11.52
C GLY A 149 7.16 6.37 -10.11
N VAL A 150 6.37 5.79 -9.20
CA VAL A 150 6.38 6.18 -7.78
C VAL A 150 7.71 5.85 -7.10
N GLY A 151 8.29 4.68 -7.37
CA GLY A 151 9.59 4.29 -6.80
C GLY A 151 10.69 5.27 -7.19
N ILE A 152 10.73 5.66 -8.46
CA ILE A 152 11.62 6.71 -8.98
C ILE A 152 11.37 8.03 -8.25
N PHE A 153 10.12 8.45 -8.09
CA PHE A 153 9.76 9.67 -7.38
C PHE A 153 10.25 9.66 -5.91
N PHE A 154 10.10 8.55 -5.19
CA PHE A 154 10.62 8.40 -3.83
C PHE A 154 12.14 8.51 -3.79
N LEU A 155 12.86 7.78 -4.64
CA LEU A 155 14.33 7.86 -4.70
C LEU A 155 14.78 9.31 -4.96
N PHE A 156 14.21 9.98 -5.97
CA PHE A 156 14.58 11.36 -6.27
C PHE A 156 14.23 12.36 -5.16
N GLY A 157 13.07 12.23 -4.52
CA GLY A 157 12.69 13.15 -3.44
C GLY A 157 13.58 12.99 -2.21
N PHE A 158 13.95 11.76 -1.82
CA PHE A 158 14.91 11.54 -0.72
C PHE A 158 16.32 12.03 -1.09
N LEU A 159 16.78 11.79 -2.33
CA LEU A 159 18.04 12.36 -2.81
C LEU A 159 18.02 13.89 -2.76
N HIS A 160 16.92 14.52 -3.17
CA HIS A 160 16.75 15.97 -3.06
C HIS A 160 16.85 16.47 -1.62
N LEU A 161 16.25 15.76 -0.66
CA LEU A 161 16.37 16.10 0.76
C LEU A 161 17.82 15.95 1.27
N SER A 162 18.61 15.02 0.74
CA SER A 162 20.03 14.81 1.09
C SER A 162 21.03 15.63 0.26
N LYS A 163 20.59 16.54 -0.63
CA LYS A 163 21.50 17.20 -1.61
C LYS A 163 22.70 17.92 -0.98
N ASN A 164 22.59 18.36 0.27
CA ASN A 164 23.67 19.04 0.99
C ASN A 164 24.64 18.07 1.70
N LYS A 165 24.27 16.79 1.80
CA LYS A 165 25.04 15.70 2.42
C LYS A 165 24.94 14.44 1.54
N PRO A 166 25.52 14.46 0.33
CA PRO A 166 25.31 13.40 -0.64
C PRO A 166 25.92 12.05 -0.22
N LYS A 167 26.81 12.02 0.79
CA LYS A 167 27.54 10.83 1.25
C LYS A 167 27.31 10.54 2.74
N ASP A 168 26.05 10.51 3.17
CA ASP A 168 25.70 10.31 4.58
C ASP A 168 24.96 9.00 4.88
N LEU A 169 24.67 8.16 3.88
CA LEU A 169 23.88 6.92 4.01
C LEU A 169 22.42 7.15 4.42
N SER A 170 21.92 8.38 4.45
CA SER A 170 20.53 8.68 4.86
C SER A 170 19.48 7.97 4.00
N ILE A 171 19.81 7.72 2.72
CA ILE A 171 18.92 6.98 1.81
C ILE A 171 18.57 5.58 2.32
N LEU A 172 19.41 4.97 3.16
CA LEU A 172 19.18 3.63 3.71
C LEU A 172 17.93 3.56 4.62
N PHE A 173 17.45 4.69 5.17
CA PHE A 173 16.15 4.72 5.86
C PHE A 173 14.98 4.41 4.93
N LEU A 174 15.03 4.91 3.70
CA LEU A 174 14.03 4.58 2.69
C LEU A 174 14.16 3.12 2.25
N LEU A 175 15.39 2.68 1.95
CA LEU A 175 15.64 1.36 1.37
C LEU A 175 15.47 0.20 2.36
N SER A 176 15.35 0.49 3.65
CA SER A 176 15.09 -0.48 4.72
C SER A 176 13.61 -0.57 5.14
N SER A 177 12.75 0.24 4.52
CA SER A 177 11.30 0.19 4.71
C SER A 177 10.72 -0.94 3.85
N GLY A 178 9.95 -1.88 4.41
CA GLY A 178 9.18 -2.84 3.61
C GLY A 178 8.15 -2.17 2.70
N GLY A 179 7.64 -0.99 3.09
CA GLY A 179 6.67 -0.23 2.31
C GLY A 179 7.19 0.28 0.97
N ILE A 180 8.52 0.39 0.80
CA ILE A 180 9.13 0.81 -0.47
C ILE A 180 8.92 -0.24 -1.58
N LEU A 181 8.66 -1.49 -1.23
CA LEU A 181 8.43 -2.58 -2.17
C LEU A 181 7.15 -2.40 -3.00
N LEU A 182 6.15 -1.68 -2.46
CA LEU A 182 4.93 -1.30 -3.18
C LEU A 182 5.24 -0.47 -4.43
N SER A 183 6.35 0.25 -4.42
CA SER A 183 6.75 1.18 -5.49
C SER A 183 7.68 0.54 -6.54
N PHE A 184 7.74 -0.79 -6.59
CA PHE A 184 8.60 -1.52 -7.52
C PHE A 184 7.91 -2.76 -8.13
N GLY A 185 6.86 -2.51 -8.91
CA GLY A 185 6.25 -3.51 -9.79
C GLY A 185 5.08 -4.29 -9.18
N TYR A 186 4.73 -4.01 -7.94
CA TYR A 186 3.60 -4.66 -7.26
C TYR A 186 2.25 -4.05 -7.71
N SER A 187 1.20 -4.89 -7.78
CA SER A 187 -0.13 -4.49 -8.25
C SER A 187 -1.01 -4.08 -7.08
N GLU A 188 -1.00 -2.79 -6.74
CA GLU A 188 -1.67 -2.27 -5.54
C GLU A 188 -2.20 -0.84 -5.73
N HIS A 189 -3.33 -0.53 -5.08
CA HIS A 189 -3.99 0.77 -5.12
C HIS A 189 -3.51 1.78 -4.07
N TYR A 190 -2.49 1.44 -3.31
CA TYR A 190 -1.88 2.34 -2.33
C TYR A 190 -0.64 3.07 -2.87
N THR A 191 -0.27 2.81 -4.12
CA THR A 191 1.00 3.26 -4.67
C THR A 191 0.96 4.74 -5.04
N LEU A 192 -0.06 5.22 -5.73
CA LEU A 192 -0.11 6.64 -6.13
C LEU A 192 -0.52 7.54 -4.97
N VAL A 193 -1.44 7.12 -4.09
CA VAL A 193 -1.74 7.86 -2.86
C VAL A 193 -0.50 8.08 -1.97
N THR A 194 0.37 7.06 -1.80
CA THR A 194 1.62 7.24 -1.02
C THR A 194 2.57 8.22 -1.70
N ALA A 195 2.59 8.30 -3.03
CA ALA A 195 3.33 9.33 -3.76
C ALA A 195 2.81 10.74 -3.45
N VAL A 196 1.48 10.93 -3.44
CA VAL A 196 0.88 12.23 -3.07
C VAL A 196 1.17 12.59 -1.61
N HIS A 197 1.12 11.62 -0.69
CA HIS A 197 1.54 11.83 0.70
C HIS A 197 3.00 12.27 0.81
N PHE A 198 3.91 11.65 0.06
CA PHE A 198 5.30 12.10 0.06
C PHE A 198 5.46 13.51 -0.53
N GLY A 199 4.72 13.82 -1.59
CA GLY A 199 4.63 15.18 -2.13
C GLY A 199 4.18 16.19 -1.07
N LEU A 200 3.17 15.85 -0.27
CA LEU A 200 2.75 16.64 0.90
C LEU A 200 3.90 16.78 1.91
N TYR A 201 4.66 15.75 2.22
CA TYR A 201 5.75 15.84 3.20
C TYR A 201 6.90 16.72 2.72
N LEU A 202 7.27 16.63 1.44
CA LEU A 202 8.22 17.53 0.81
C LEU A 202 7.72 18.99 0.85
N PHE A 203 6.43 19.19 0.58
CA PHE A 203 5.76 20.49 0.63
C PHE A 203 5.79 21.08 2.06
N LEU A 204 5.39 20.31 3.07
CA LEU A 204 5.44 20.70 4.48
C LEU A 204 6.87 21.03 4.91
N ASN A 205 7.86 20.23 4.51
CA ASN A 205 9.26 20.49 4.83
C ASN A 205 9.78 21.82 4.23
N ARG A 206 9.21 22.26 3.11
CA ARG A 206 9.56 23.53 2.47
C ARG A 206 8.84 24.73 3.11
N TYR A 207 7.52 24.66 3.28
CA TYR A 207 6.70 25.84 3.54
C TYR A 207 6.28 26.07 5.00
N THR A 208 6.50 25.11 5.91
CA THR A 208 6.18 25.31 7.35
C THR A 208 7.17 26.21 8.10
N LYS A 209 8.28 26.61 7.45
CA LYS A 209 9.41 27.28 8.11
C LYS A 209 9.23 28.78 8.27
N ALA A 210 8.51 29.45 7.37
CA ALA A 210 8.45 30.91 7.33
C ALA A 210 7.00 31.41 7.35
N PRO A 211 6.64 32.38 8.23
CA PRO A 211 5.27 32.91 8.32
C PRO A 211 4.74 33.55 7.03
N LYS A 212 5.64 34.09 6.19
CA LYS A 212 5.27 34.67 4.90
C LYS A 212 4.66 33.65 3.94
N ASP A 213 4.91 32.37 4.17
CA ASP A 213 4.44 31.27 3.33
C ASP A 213 3.10 30.69 3.83
N ASN A 214 2.48 31.25 4.88
CA ASN A 214 1.30 30.68 5.52
C ASN A 214 0.12 30.47 4.55
N ASP A 215 -0.16 31.43 3.67
CA ASP A 215 -1.25 31.30 2.69
C ASP A 215 -0.95 30.14 1.71
N ILE A 216 0.28 30.03 1.21
CA ILE A 216 0.73 28.93 0.33
C ILE A 216 0.66 27.60 1.08
N LEU A 217 1.15 27.54 2.31
CA LEU A 217 1.14 26.34 3.14
C LEU A 217 -0.29 25.81 3.34
N LEU A 218 -1.24 26.69 3.68
CA LEU A 218 -2.61 26.31 3.98
C LEU A 218 -3.37 25.85 2.74
N TYR A 219 -3.34 26.64 1.66
CA TYR A 219 -4.03 26.28 0.42
C TYR A 219 -3.37 25.07 -0.26
N GLY A 220 -2.04 25.05 -0.33
CA GLY A 220 -1.30 23.94 -0.94
C GLY A 220 -1.46 22.62 -0.18
N SER A 221 -1.43 22.65 1.15
CA SER A 221 -1.71 21.43 1.94
C SER A 221 -3.15 20.95 1.75
N THR A 222 -4.11 21.88 1.66
CA THR A 222 -5.52 21.55 1.39
C THR A 222 -5.68 20.87 0.02
N ILE A 223 -5.05 21.40 -1.02
CA ILE A 223 -5.05 20.80 -2.37
C ILE A 223 -4.46 19.39 -2.32
N LEU A 224 -3.28 19.23 -1.72
CA LEU A 224 -2.59 17.94 -1.68
C LEU A 224 -3.37 16.89 -0.87
N VAL A 225 -4.00 17.28 0.25
CA VAL A 225 -4.85 16.38 1.03
C VAL A 225 -6.13 16.02 0.27
N ALA A 226 -6.78 16.99 -0.38
CA ALA A 226 -7.97 16.72 -1.20
C ALA A 226 -7.65 15.79 -2.38
N LEU A 227 -6.52 16.01 -3.06
CA LEU A 227 -6.02 15.11 -4.10
C LEU A 227 -5.73 13.72 -3.54
N ALA A 228 -5.05 13.64 -2.38
CA ALA A 228 -4.77 12.35 -1.74
C ALA A 228 -6.05 11.59 -1.36
N MET A 229 -7.12 12.30 -0.99
CA MET A 229 -8.44 11.70 -0.73
C MET A 229 -9.11 11.15 -1.99
N LEU A 230 -8.87 11.76 -3.16
CA LEU A 230 -9.35 11.22 -4.43
C LEU A 230 -8.59 9.97 -4.87
N PHE A 231 -7.32 9.83 -4.48
CA PHE A 231 -6.55 8.61 -4.70
C PHE A 231 -6.93 7.52 -3.69
N HIS A 232 -7.08 7.85 -2.41
CA HIS A 232 -7.64 6.94 -1.43
C HIS A 232 -8.26 7.68 -0.23
N LEU A 233 -9.48 7.29 0.15
CA LEU A 233 -10.27 7.96 1.19
C LEU A 233 -9.61 7.95 2.59
N VAL A 234 -8.71 7.01 2.85
CA VAL A 234 -7.87 6.97 4.07
C VAL A 234 -7.15 8.30 4.34
N SER A 235 -6.83 9.05 3.28
CA SER A 235 -6.21 10.37 3.38
C SER A 235 -7.10 11.38 4.11
N GLY A 236 -8.40 11.10 4.29
CA GLY A 236 -9.32 11.92 5.07
C GLY A 236 -8.89 12.11 6.53
N TYR A 237 -8.11 11.17 7.10
CA TYR A 237 -7.51 11.34 8.42
C TYR A 237 -6.53 12.52 8.50
N LEU A 238 -5.98 12.97 7.37
CA LEU A 238 -5.14 14.17 7.27
C LEU A 238 -5.94 15.47 7.44
N ALA A 239 -7.27 15.42 7.56
CA ALA A 239 -8.06 16.59 7.98
C ALA A 239 -7.59 17.13 9.35
N ILE A 240 -7.11 16.27 10.24
CA ILE A 240 -6.52 16.67 11.53
C ILE A 240 -5.23 17.48 11.30
N LEU A 241 -4.39 17.10 10.32
CA LEU A 241 -3.24 17.90 9.91
C LEU A 241 -3.69 19.27 9.39
N LEU A 242 -4.70 19.33 8.52
CA LEU A 242 -5.20 20.62 7.99
C LEU A 242 -5.70 21.52 9.11
N PHE A 243 -6.42 20.97 10.09
CA PHE A 243 -6.86 21.69 11.28
C PHE A 243 -5.66 22.20 12.10
N TYR A 244 -4.65 21.36 12.33
CA TYR A 244 -3.43 21.76 13.02
C TYR A 244 -2.71 22.92 12.30
N LEU A 245 -2.52 22.80 10.98
CA LEU A 245 -1.87 23.84 10.18
C LEU A 245 -2.66 25.14 10.23
N TRP A 246 -3.98 25.09 10.07
CA TRP A 246 -4.84 26.26 10.22
C TRP A 246 -4.71 26.89 11.61
N TYR A 247 -4.77 26.07 12.66
CA TYR A 247 -4.73 26.56 14.03
C TYR A 247 -3.42 27.27 14.37
N VAL A 248 -2.29 26.69 13.95
CA VAL A 248 -0.93 27.16 14.28
C VAL A 248 -0.41 28.22 13.32
N HIS A 249 -0.64 28.06 12.02
CA HIS A 249 -0.03 28.91 10.99
C HIS A 249 -0.97 30.01 10.46
N SER A 250 -2.29 29.93 10.67
CA SER A 250 -3.15 31.03 10.25
C SER A 250 -3.02 32.25 11.17
N PRO A 251 -2.73 33.46 10.63
CA PRO A 251 -2.81 34.71 11.39
C PRO A 251 -4.19 34.89 12.01
N LYS A 252 -4.25 35.52 13.20
CA LYS A 252 -5.50 35.69 13.97
C LYS A 252 -6.57 36.40 13.14
N GLU A 253 -6.18 37.40 12.37
CA GLU A 253 -7.04 38.25 11.56
C GLU A 253 -7.60 37.51 10.33
N LYS A 254 -6.89 36.48 9.86
CA LYS A 254 -7.26 35.69 8.67
C LYS A 254 -7.86 34.32 9.00
N LYS A 255 -8.00 33.92 10.27
CA LYS A 255 -8.43 32.55 10.64
C LYS A 255 -9.73 32.12 9.97
N ILE A 256 -10.78 32.92 10.05
CA ILE A 256 -12.07 32.60 9.43
C ILE A 256 -11.94 32.58 7.90
N LYS A 257 -11.22 33.56 7.33
CA LYS A 257 -10.95 33.65 5.89
C LYS A 257 -10.29 32.37 5.37
N HIS A 258 -9.22 31.93 6.00
CA HIS A 258 -8.52 30.69 5.63
C HIS A 258 -9.39 29.45 5.79
N LEU A 259 -10.19 29.37 6.85
CA LEU A 259 -11.12 28.25 7.05
C LEU A 259 -12.11 28.15 5.88
N LEU A 260 -12.74 29.27 5.51
CA LEU A 260 -13.71 29.34 4.40
C LEU A 260 -13.05 28.98 3.06
N TYR A 261 -11.92 29.58 2.72
CA TYR A 261 -11.26 29.31 1.45
C TYR A 261 -10.70 27.89 1.35
N ASN A 262 -10.11 27.34 2.43
CA ASN A 262 -9.67 25.94 2.43
C ASN A 262 -10.87 24.99 2.27
N THR A 263 -11.98 25.26 2.96
CA THR A 263 -13.21 24.45 2.84
C THR A 263 -13.74 24.49 1.41
N LEU A 264 -13.84 25.69 0.81
CA LEU A 264 -14.27 25.86 -0.57
C LEU A 264 -13.31 25.15 -1.54
N LEU A 265 -12.01 25.31 -1.36
CA LEU A 265 -10.98 24.71 -2.21
C LEU A 265 -11.01 23.18 -2.17
N GLY A 266 -11.05 22.59 -0.97
CA GLY A 266 -11.18 21.15 -0.82
C GLY A 266 -12.49 20.63 -1.41
N SER A 267 -13.59 21.33 -1.19
CA SER A 267 -14.91 20.98 -1.76
C SER A 267 -14.91 21.03 -3.28
N LEU A 268 -14.31 22.07 -3.89
CA LEU A 268 -14.19 22.21 -5.35
C LEU A 268 -13.35 21.09 -5.99
N ILE A 269 -12.41 20.51 -5.25
CA ILE A 269 -11.62 19.37 -5.73
C ILE A 269 -12.43 18.08 -5.56
N LEU A 270 -13.06 17.85 -4.40
CA LEU A 270 -13.70 16.56 -4.09
C LEU A 270 -15.08 16.40 -4.73
N ILE A 271 -15.96 17.38 -4.53
CA ILE A 271 -17.39 17.27 -4.85
C ILE A 271 -17.66 16.95 -6.32
N PRO A 272 -16.97 17.55 -7.32
CA PRO A 272 -17.24 17.24 -8.72
C PRO A 272 -17.09 15.76 -9.05
N TRP A 273 -16.07 15.09 -8.49
CA TRP A 273 -15.82 13.67 -8.72
C TRP A 273 -16.90 12.79 -8.08
N PHE A 274 -17.26 13.07 -6.83
CA PHE A 274 -18.33 12.33 -6.15
C PHE A 274 -19.68 12.51 -6.84
N ILE A 275 -20.02 13.73 -7.27
CA ILE A 275 -21.26 14.00 -8.01
C ILE A 275 -21.25 13.25 -9.35
N TYR A 276 -20.13 13.33 -10.08
CA TYR A 276 -20.01 12.67 -11.37
C TYR A 276 -20.25 11.16 -11.24
N PHE A 277 -19.53 10.48 -10.36
CA PHE A 277 -19.63 9.02 -10.22
C PHE A 277 -20.90 8.52 -9.53
N SER A 278 -21.53 9.34 -8.68
CA SER A 278 -22.73 8.94 -7.95
C SER A 278 -24.03 9.24 -8.71
N ILE A 279 -23.99 10.13 -9.71
CA ILE A 279 -25.21 10.67 -10.36
C ILE A 279 -25.12 10.66 -11.88
N ILE A 280 -23.99 11.09 -12.45
CA ILE A 280 -23.87 11.40 -13.89
C ILE A 280 -23.34 10.21 -14.69
N HIS A 281 -22.30 9.54 -14.18
CA HIS A 281 -21.61 8.45 -14.86
C HIS A 281 -22.53 7.25 -15.11
N ASP A 282 -22.25 6.50 -16.18
CA ASP A 282 -22.95 5.26 -16.52
C ASP A 282 -21.91 4.14 -16.69
N PRO A 283 -21.77 3.21 -15.71
CA PRO A 283 -22.66 3.00 -14.56
C PRO A 283 -22.45 4.00 -13.42
N THR A 284 -23.47 4.25 -12.59
CA THR A 284 -23.23 4.95 -11.32
C THR A 284 -22.62 3.99 -10.30
N VAL A 285 -21.85 4.54 -9.34
CA VAL A 285 -21.39 3.75 -8.19
C VAL A 285 -22.49 3.67 -7.14
N ASP A 286 -22.68 2.48 -6.57
CA ASP A 286 -23.55 2.31 -5.42
C ASP A 286 -23.04 3.17 -4.25
N LYS A 287 -23.90 4.08 -3.77
CA LYS A 287 -23.59 4.94 -2.62
C LYS A 287 -23.35 4.11 -1.36
N ASN A 288 -23.93 2.91 -1.25
CA ASN A 288 -23.71 2.05 -0.10
C ASN A 288 -22.36 1.32 -0.15
N SER A 289 -21.61 1.39 -1.25
CA SER A 289 -20.30 0.76 -1.34
C SER A 289 -19.15 1.64 -0.85
N THR A 290 -19.39 2.91 -0.50
CA THR A 290 -18.31 3.81 -0.04
C THR A 290 -18.10 3.77 1.48
N HIS A 291 -16.84 3.82 1.86
CA HIS A 291 -16.39 3.93 3.25
C HIS A 291 -16.76 5.29 3.89
N LEU A 292 -17.20 6.28 3.11
CA LEU A 292 -17.79 7.51 3.65
C LEU A 292 -19.12 7.26 4.36
N ILE A 293 -19.94 6.34 3.85
CA ILE A 293 -21.28 6.06 4.38
C ILE A 293 -21.22 4.89 5.37
N HIS A 294 -20.40 3.88 5.07
CA HIS A 294 -20.20 2.71 5.93
C HIS A 294 -18.71 2.55 6.26
N PRO A 295 -18.16 3.40 7.15
CA PRO A 295 -16.77 3.28 7.53
C PRO A 295 -16.54 1.94 8.24
N PRO A 296 -15.56 1.15 7.81
CA PRO A 296 -15.26 -0.14 8.43
C PRO A 296 -14.49 0.11 9.73
N PHE A 297 -15.14 0.66 10.75
CA PHE A 297 -14.51 0.85 12.05
C PHE A 297 -14.54 -0.44 12.87
N TYR A 298 -13.47 -0.68 13.62
CA TYR A 298 -13.48 -1.74 14.61
C TYR A 298 -14.63 -1.51 15.61
N PRO A 299 -15.26 -2.58 16.11
CA PRO A 299 -16.09 -2.47 17.30
C PRO A 299 -15.25 -1.88 18.44
N MET A 300 -15.78 -0.93 19.22
CA MET A 300 -15.03 -0.26 20.30
C MET A 300 -14.31 -1.24 21.25
N LYS A 301 -14.94 -2.39 21.54
CA LYS A 301 -14.38 -3.47 22.37
C LYS A 301 -13.09 -4.10 21.81
N ARG A 302 -12.79 -3.93 20.52
CA ARG A 302 -11.60 -4.46 19.84
C ARG A 302 -10.49 -3.43 19.64
N TRP A 303 -10.75 -2.13 19.88
CA TRP A 303 -9.76 -1.05 19.74
C TRP A 303 -8.52 -1.27 20.62
N ILE A 304 -8.67 -1.99 21.75
CA ILE A 304 -7.59 -2.28 22.71
C ILE A 304 -7.48 -3.80 22.92
N SER A 305 -7.50 -4.58 21.84
CA SER A 305 -7.26 -6.03 21.92
C SER A 305 -5.79 -6.38 21.65
N LEU A 306 -5.28 -7.42 22.31
CA LEU A 306 -3.92 -7.91 22.09
C LEU A 306 -3.67 -8.32 20.63
N ASN A 307 -4.68 -8.88 19.96
CA ASN A 307 -4.60 -9.24 18.55
C ASN A 307 -4.42 -8.01 17.66
N HIS A 308 -5.22 -6.97 17.90
CA HIS A 308 -5.13 -5.73 17.15
C HIS A 308 -3.78 -5.01 17.37
N PHE A 309 -3.28 -5.01 18.61
CA PHE A 309 -1.95 -4.48 18.89
C PHE A 309 -0.85 -5.29 18.18
N LYS A 310 -0.96 -6.63 18.16
CA LYS A 310 -0.04 -7.51 17.42
C LYS A 310 -0.05 -7.20 15.93
N GLU A 311 -1.21 -6.95 15.35
CA GLU A 311 -1.38 -6.60 13.94
C GLU A 311 -0.70 -5.28 13.59
N ILE A 312 -1.04 -4.19 14.28
CA ILE A 312 -0.43 -2.86 14.05
C ILE A 312 1.08 -2.93 14.25
N THR A 313 1.56 -3.59 15.31
CA THR A 313 3.00 -3.73 15.56
C THR A 313 3.71 -4.56 14.50
N SER A 314 3.07 -5.60 13.95
CA SER A 314 3.60 -6.39 12.85
C SER A 314 3.77 -5.56 11.58
N VAL A 315 2.77 -4.74 11.25
CA VAL A 315 2.84 -3.83 10.08
C VAL A 315 3.87 -2.73 10.33
N LEU A 316 4.00 -2.21 11.56
CA LEU A 316 4.98 -1.19 11.95
C LEU A 316 6.39 -1.73 11.81
N TYR A 317 6.57 -2.97 12.26
CA TYR A 317 7.82 -3.67 12.11
C TYR A 317 8.15 -3.85 10.62
N TRP A 318 7.24 -4.43 9.85
CA TRP A 318 7.47 -4.68 8.43
C TRP A 318 7.80 -3.40 7.65
N ASN A 319 7.00 -2.35 7.83
CA ASN A 319 7.11 -1.17 7.00
C ASN A 319 8.08 -0.11 7.53
N ALA A 320 8.29 0.00 8.84
CA ALA A 320 8.97 1.15 9.44
C ALA A 320 9.95 0.79 10.56
N PHE A 321 10.35 -0.49 10.71
CA PHE A 321 11.14 -0.94 11.84
C PHE A 321 12.41 -0.10 12.03
N LEU A 322 13.27 0.04 11.02
CA LEU A 322 14.55 0.72 11.20
C LEU A 322 14.36 2.19 11.57
N SER A 323 13.48 2.89 10.86
CA SER A 323 13.15 4.30 11.13
C SER A 323 12.59 4.49 12.54
N SER A 324 11.65 3.65 12.96
CA SER A 324 11.07 3.66 14.31
C SER A 324 12.12 3.38 15.38
N PHE A 325 12.94 2.35 15.15
CA PHE A 325 14.00 1.90 16.05
C PHE A 325 15.08 2.97 16.24
N TYR A 326 15.49 3.62 15.15
CA TYR A 326 16.43 4.73 15.18
C TYR A 326 15.85 5.94 15.93
N LEU A 327 14.63 6.37 15.61
CA LEU A 327 13.99 7.49 16.32
C LEU A 327 13.84 7.20 17.81
N PHE A 328 13.47 5.98 18.19
CA PHE A 328 13.41 5.58 19.60
C PHE A 328 14.77 5.65 20.28
N TYR A 329 15.85 5.19 19.62
CA TYR A 329 17.20 5.33 20.16
C TYR A 329 17.57 6.80 20.40
N GLN A 330 17.26 7.67 19.44
CA GLN A 330 17.55 9.10 19.57
C GLN A 330 16.75 9.73 20.71
N TRP A 331 15.46 9.38 20.84
CA TRP A 331 14.63 9.80 21.95
C TRP A 331 15.19 9.34 23.32
N GLN A 332 15.64 8.09 23.41
CA GLN A 332 16.12 7.50 24.66
C GLN A 332 17.50 8.02 25.10
N PHE A 333 18.45 8.12 24.16
CA PHE A 333 19.86 8.39 24.47
C PHE A 333 20.33 9.82 24.13
N HIS A 334 19.53 10.60 23.38
CA HIS A 334 19.89 11.95 22.91
C HIS A 334 18.76 12.98 23.19
N LYS A 335 18.23 12.97 24.42
CA LYS A 335 17.04 13.74 24.84
C LYS A 335 17.07 15.23 24.46
N ASP A 336 18.19 15.93 24.65
CA ASP A 336 18.28 17.36 24.36
C ASP A 336 18.21 17.65 22.86
N LYS A 337 18.94 16.87 22.05
CA LYS A 337 18.90 16.95 20.58
C LYS A 337 17.50 16.59 20.08
N TRP A 338 16.89 15.55 20.64
CA TRP A 338 15.52 15.15 20.32
C TRP A 338 14.53 16.29 20.60
N LYS A 339 14.63 16.94 21.75
CA LYS A 339 13.77 18.08 22.12
C LYS A 339 13.91 19.23 21.11
N GLN A 340 15.13 19.56 20.69
CA GLN A 340 15.37 20.57 19.66
C GLN A 340 14.85 20.14 18.28
N PHE A 341 14.99 18.86 17.95
CA PHE A 341 14.50 18.28 16.70
C PHE A 341 12.97 18.44 16.60
N ILE A 342 12.21 17.95 17.58
CA ILE A 342 10.73 18.01 17.54
C ILE A 342 10.16 19.43 17.68
N GLN A 343 10.98 20.41 18.09
CA GLN A 343 10.53 21.80 18.17
C GLN A 343 10.36 22.47 16.80
N ARG A 344 11.01 21.96 15.75
CA ARG A 344 10.93 22.54 14.41
C ARG A 344 9.53 22.39 13.81
N PRO A 345 8.95 23.45 13.19
CA PRO A 345 7.57 23.42 12.70
C PRO A 345 7.26 22.27 11.73
N ASN A 346 8.17 22.00 10.79
CA ASN A 346 8.04 20.90 9.82
C ASN A 346 7.96 19.52 10.50
N HIS A 347 8.78 19.29 11.52
CA HIS A 347 8.76 18.00 12.24
C HIS A 347 7.50 17.85 13.09
N LYS A 348 7.00 18.94 13.69
CA LYS A 348 5.70 18.92 14.39
C LYS A 348 4.57 18.54 13.44
N ALA A 349 4.54 19.14 12.24
CA ALA A 349 3.55 18.79 11.22
C ALA A 349 3.63 17.31 10.84
N LEU A 350 4.85 16.77 10.63
CA LEU A 350 5.04 15.34 10.36
C LEU A 350 4.63 14.44 11.54
N LEU A 351 4.86 14.86 12.79
CA LEU A 351 4.36 14.13 13.97
C LEU A 351 2.83 14.11 14.04
N VAL A 352 2.16 15.18 13.61
CA VAL A 352 0.69 15.21 13.47
C VAL A 352 0.25 14.23 12.38
N VAL A 353 0.97 14.14 11.26
CA VAL A 353 0.70 13.12 10.23
C VAL A 353 0.88 11.70 10.77
N VAL A 354 1.95 11.43 11.51
CA VAL A 354 2.16 10.14 12.18
C VAL A 354 0.94 9.83 13.06
N PHE A 355 0.51 10.78 13.89
CA PHE A 355 -0.69 10.63 14.72
C PHE A 355 -1.96 10.34 13.91
N CYS A 356 -2.19 11.03 12.79
CA CYS A 356 -3.33 10.77 11.89
C CYS A 356 -3.38 9.30 11.43
N PHE A 357 -2.25 8.75 10.99
CA PHE A 357 -2.22 7.37 10.48
C PHE A 357 -2.18 6.32 11.59
N PHE A 358 -1.65 6.64 12.76
CA PHE A 358 -1.85 5.79 13.94
C PHE A 358 -3.34 5.74 14.33
N LEU A 359 -4.03 6.88 14.31
CA LEU A 359 -5.48 6.92 14.57
C LEU A 359 -6.23 6.07 13.54
N HIS A 360 -5.86 6.15 12.26
CA HIS A 360 -6.39 5.26 11.23
C HIS A 360 -6.15 3.77 11.58
N GLY A 361 -4.90 3.38 11.86
CA GLY A 361 -4.55 2.00 12.16
C GLY A 361 -5.29 1.43 13.37
N PHE A 362 -5.59 2.25 14.38
CA PHE A 362 -6.34 1.83 15.58
C PHE A 362 -7.87 1.82 15.41
N LEU A 363 -8.42 2.64 14.50
CA LEU A 363 -9.87 2.76 14.32
C LEU A 363 -10.40 1.92 13.17
N HIS A 364 -9.61 1.74 12.11
CA HIS A 364 -10.03 1.09 10.87
C HIS A 364 -9.86 -0.43 10.95
N ASN A 365 -10.94 -1.16 10.72
CA ASN A 365 -10.99 -2.60 10.64
C ASN A 365 -10.55 -3.05 9.23
N PRO A 366 -9.44 -3.78 9.08
CA PRO A 366 -9.05 -4.39 7.82
C PRO A 366 -10.18 -5.31 7.34
N GLN A 367 -10.55 -5.20 6.07
CA GLN A 367 -11.66 -5.95 5.48
C GLN A 367 -11.23 -7.37 5.10
N LEU A 368 -10.01 -7.50 4.58
CA LEU A 368 -9.40 -8.77 4.21
C LEU A 368 -8.54 -9.35 5.34
N GLY A 369 -8.21 -8.53 6.33
CA GLY A 369 -7.38 -8.92 7.47
C GLY A 369 -5.90 -8.94 7.12
N PHE A 370 -5.05 -9.39 8.05
CA PHE A 370 -3.61 -9.51 7.81
C PHE A 370 -3.25 -10.91 7.33
N PRO A 371 -2.35 -11.06 6.36
CA PRO A 371 -1.50 -10.02 5.76
C PRO A 371 -2.13 -9.25 4.60
N ALA A 372 -3.38 -9.50 4.21
CA ALA A 372 -3.95 -8.93 2.98
C ALA A 372 -3.97 -7.39 2.97
N ASP A 373 -4.36 -6.74 4.07
CA ASP A 373 -4.44 -5.26 4.18
C ASP A 373 -3.18 -4.60 4.79
N TRP A 374 -2.01 -5.22 4.63
CA TRP A 374 -0.76 -4.76 5.26
C TRP A 374 -0.29 -3.39 4.77
N ASP A 375 -0.63 -3.04 3.54
CA ASP A 375 -0.30 -1.82 2.82
C ASP A 375 -1.26 -0.67 3.12
N LEU A 376 -2.58 -0.95 3.18
CA LEU A 376 -3.61 -0.04 3.69
C LEU A 376 -3.27 0.43 5.11
N MET A 377 -2.75 -0.48 5.93
CA MET A 377 -2.35 -0.17 7.30
C MET A 377 -0.93 0.38 7.37
N GLY A 378 -0.18 0.33 6.28
CA GLY A 378 1.21 0.75 6.19
C GLY A 378 1.44 2.26 6.15
N PHE A 379 0.43 3.12 5.93
CA PHE A 379 0.63 4.55 5.66
C PHE A 379 1.48 5.35 6.67
N TYR A 380 1.58 4.91 7.93
CA TYR A 380 2.47 5.57 8.90
C TYR A 380 3.97 5.38 8.59
N TRP A 381 4.36 4.45 7.71
CA TRP A 381 5.77 4.14 7.49
C TRP A 381 6.52 5.32 6.90
N LEU A 382 5.91 5.99 5.92
CA LEU A 382 6.52 7.05 5.17
C LEU A 382 6.81 8.29 6.04
N PRO A 383 5.87 8.84 6.84
CA PRO A 383 6.18 9.99 7.69
C PRO A 383 7.20 9.65 8.79
N ILE A 384 7.21 8.42 9.33
CA ILE A 384 8.23 7.96 10.29
C ILE A 384 9.61 7.89 9.61
N THR A 385 9.68 7.34 8.40
CA THR A 385 10.92 7.24 7.62
C THR A 385 11.45 8.61 7.22
N VAL A 386 10.58 9.55 6.82
CA VAL A 386 10.99 10.94 6.57
C VAL A 386 11.50 11.61 7.85
N LEU A 387 10.89 11.39 9.01
CA LEU A 387 11.39 11.92 10.28
C LEU A 387 12.77 11.35 10.65
N ALA A 388 12.98 10.04 10.52
CA ALA A 388 14.26 9.39 10.78
C ALA A 388 15.36 9.92 9.86
N PHE A 389 15.04 10.04 8.57
CA PHE A 389 15.90 10.65 7.57
C PHE A 389 16.26 12.10 7.92
N LEU A 390 15.27 12.93 8.26
CA LEU A 390 15.51 14.34 8.58
C LEU A 390 16.35 14.51 9.85
N TYR A 391 16.18 13.62 10.84
CA TYR A 391 17.01 13.61 12.05
C TYR A 391 18.46 13.29 11.67
N TRP A 392 18.68 12.20 10.93
CA TRP A 392 20.01 11.79 10.49
C TRP A 392 20.73 12.87 9.67
N ASN A 393 20.04 13.45 8.70
CA ASN A 393 20.60 14.51 7.85
C ASN A 393 20.97 15.79 8.65
N GLN A 394 20.49 15.96 9.88
CA GLN A 394 20.89 17.06 10.76
C GLN A 394 22.15 16.76 11.58
N GLU A 395 22.49 15.49 11.76
CA GLU A 395 23.67 15.09 12.52
C GLU A 395 24.95 15.49 11.79
N LYS A 396 25.91 16.05 12.52
CA LYS A 396 27.18 16.49 11.95
C LYS A 396 28.10 15.32 11.61
N ASN A 397 27.97 14.23 12.36
CA ASN A 397 28.83 13.07 12.26
C ASN A 397 28.00 11.80 12.04
N ILE A 398 28.53 10.90 11.22
CA ILE A 398 28.00 9.56 11.03
C ILE A 398 28.46 8.66 12.18
N ASP A 399 27.51 8.10 12.91
CA ASP A 399 27.77 7.12 13.96
C ASP A 399 27.98 5.73 13.34
N TRP A 400 29.24 5.29 13.24
CA TRP A 400 29.66 4.01 12.63
C TRP A 400 28.89 2.79 13.13
N GLU A 401 28.45 2.81 14.39
CA GLU A 401 27.72 1.73 15.04
C GLU A 401 26.37 1.42 14.37
N TRP A 402 25.83 2.37 13.58
CA TRP A 402 24.58 2.19 12.83
C TRP A 402 24.77 1.52 11.47
N ILE A 403 25.99 1.54 10.89
CA ILE A 403 26.22 1.01 9.54
C ILE A 403 25.80 -0.47 9.44
N PRO A 404 26.20 -1.37 10.36
CA PRO A 404 25.76 -2.76 10.26
C PRO A 404 24.26 -2.92 10.47
N VAL A 405 23.61 -2.04 11.24
CA VAL A 405 22.15 -2.07 11.43
C VAL A 405 21.42 -1.67 10.14
N PHE A 406 21.90 -0.63 9.45
CA PHE A 406 21.38 -0.24 8.13
C PHE A 406 21.54 -1.36 7.10
N VAL A 407 22.75 -1.91 6.98
CA VAL A 407 23.05 -2.98 6.02
C VAL A 407 22.14 -4.18 6.26
N PHE A 408 21.99 -4.62 7.51
CA PHE A 408 21.09 -5.73 7.84
C PHE A 408 19.64 -5.46 7.46
N SER A 409 19.14 -4.26 7.75
CA SER A 409 17.74 -3.92 7.49
C SER A 409 17.46 -3.86 5.98
N VAL A 410 18.38 -3.31 5.19
CA VAL A 410 18.27 -3.33 3.72
C VAL A 410 18.38 -4.76 3.18
N LEU A 411 19.27 -5.60 3.71
CA LEU A 411 19.40 -7.00 3.29
C LEU A 411 18.11 -7.79 3.57
N ILE A 412 17.40 -7.54 4.68
CA ILE A 412 16.09 -8.15 4.94
C ILE A 412 15.07 -7.77 3.86
N VAL A 413 15.01 -6.50 3.48
CA VAL A 413 14.10 -6.03 2.42
C VAL A 413 14.48 -6.65 1.08
N MET A 414 15.78 -6.72 0.75
CA MET A 414 16.26 -7.36 -0.48
C MET A 414 15.95 -8.86 -0.53
N VAL A 415 16.17 -9.61 0.56
CA VAL A 415 15.77 -11.03 0.67
C VAL A 415 14.27 -11.18 0.43
N SER A 416 13.48 -10.26 0.98
CA SER A 416 12.04 -10.28 0.80
C SER A 416 11.64 -9.98 -0.64
N ALA A 417 12.26 -9.00 -1.29
CA ALA A 417 12.04 -8.72 -2.71
C ALA A 417 12.38 -9.93 -3.60
N ILE A 418 13.52 -10.61 -3.36
CA ILE A 418 13.90 -11.82 -4.08
C ILE A 418 12.82 -12.90 -3.92
N LYS A 419 12.35 -13.12 -2.69
CA LYS A 419 11.35 -14.15 -2.42
C LYS A 419 9.98 -13.80 -2.98
N LEU A 420 9.59 -12.53 -2.93
CA LEU A 420 8.33 -12.04 -3.50
C LEU A 420 8.37 -11.87 -5.04
N ASN A 421 9.55 -11.96 -5.65
CA ASN A 421 9.70 -12.07 -7.11
C ASN A 421 9.43 -13.50 -7.61
N GLU A 422 9.45 -14.51 -6.74
CA GLU A 422 9.05 -15.86 -7.14
C GLU A 422 7.55 -15.86 -7.47
N SER A 423 7.21 -16.23 -8.71
CA SER A 423 5.82 -16.45 -9.09
C SER A 423 5.37 -17.86 -8.74
N ASN A 424 4.08 -18.02 -8.49
CA ASN A 424 3.44 -19.32 -8.34
C ASN A 424 2.86 -19.74 -9.71
N PRO A 425 3.34 -20.82 -10.35
CA PRO A 425 2.82 -21.26 -11.63
C PRO A 425 1.31 -21.54 -11.62
N LYS A 426 0.76 -21.96 -10.48
CA LYS A 426 -0.69 -22.17 -10.32
C LYS A 426 -1.45 -20.85 -10.43
N ASP A 427 -0.95 -19.80 -9.79
CA ASP A 427 -1.60 -18.48 -9.78
C ASP A 427 -1.45 -17.78 -11.14
N GLU A 428 -0.30 -17.95 -11.81
CA GLU A 428 -0.12 -17.48 -13.19
C GLU A 428 -1.10 -18.18 -14.15
N LEU A 429 -1.26 -19.50 -14.04
CA LEU A 429 -2.23 -20.24 -14.86
C LEU A 429 -3.68 -19.82 -14.59
N VAL A 430 -4.06 -19.66 -13.31
CA VAL A 430 -5.39 -19.17 -12.93
C VAL A 430 -5.63 -17.77 -13.46
N TRP A 431 -4.61 -16.90 -13.45
CA TRP A 431 -4.70 -15.57 -14.02
C TRP A 431 -4.92 -15.60 -15.54
N GLU A 432 -4.15 -16.38 -16.30
CA GLU A 432 -4.34 -16.51 -17.75
C GLU A 432 -5.74 -17.00 -18.11
N ILE A 433 -6.26 -17.99 -17.37
CA ILE A 433 -7.62 -18.49 -17.57
C ILE A 433 -8.66 -17.43 -17.19
N THR A 434 -8.42 -16.67 -16.13
CA THR A 434 -9.31 -15.58 -15.71
C THR A 434 -9.37 -14.46 -16.75
N LYS A 435 -8.24 -14.07 -17.36
CA LYS A 435 -8.22 -13.09 -18.46
C LYS A 435 -9.11 -13.51 -19.63
N LYS A 436 -9.06 -14.80 -20.00
CA LYS A 436 -9.92 -15.37 -21.05
C LYS A 436 -11.38 -15.40 -20.65
N ALA A 437 -11.66 -15.82 -19.42
CA ALA A 437 -13.01 -15.80 -18.87
C ALA A 437 -13.60 -14.37 -18.95
N ILE A 438 -12.82 -13.35 -18.59
CA ILE A 438 -13.24 -11.95 -18.70
C ILE A 438 -13.50 -11.56 -20.16
N GLN A 439 -12.62 -11.95 -21.09
CA GLN A 439 -12.81 -11.66 -22.52
C GLN A 439 -14.12 -12.26 -23.04
N THR A 440 -14.30 -13.56 -22.85
CA THR A 440 -15.51 -14.28 -23.28
C THR A 440 -16.76 -13.73 -22.61
N TYR A 441 -16.69 -13.47 -21.30
CA TYR A 441 -17.79 -12.87 -20.56
C TYR A 441 -18.19 -11.50 -21.13
N THR A 442 -17.22 -10.65 -21.42
CA THR A 442 -17.45 -9.31 -21.97
C THR A 442 -18.12 -9.43 -23.34
N GLU A 443 -17.59 -10.26 -24.24
CA GLU A 443 -18.15 -10.47 -25.59
C GLU A 443 -19.60 -10.99 -25.54
N GLU A 444 -19.90 -11.91 -24.63
CA GLU A 444 -21.24 -12.51 -24.51
C GLU A 444 -22.26 -11.59 -23.84
N ASN A 445 -21.85 -10.76 -22.88
CA ASN A 445 -22.78 -10.07 -21.97
C ASN A 445 -22.78 -8.55 -22.09
N GLN A 446 -21.84 -7.92 -22.82
CA GLN A 446 -21.72 -6.46 -22.90
C GLN A 446 -23.01 -5.78 -23.36
N SER A 447 -23.66 -6.29 -24.42
CA SER A 447 -24.91 -5.73 -24.94
C SER A 447 -26.04 -5.78 -23.91
N PHE A 448 -26.16 -6.89 -23.18
CA PHE A 448 -27.13 -7.05 -22.11
C PHE A 448 -26.84 -6.10 -20.95
N ILE A 449 -25.59 -6.04 -20.47
CA ILE A 449 -25.20 -5.16 -19.36
C ILE A 449 -25.44 -3.69 -19.71
N GLN A 450 -25.14 -3.28 -20.94
CA GLN A 450 -25.39 -1.91 -21.39
C GLN A 450 -26.88 -1.55 -21.45
N SER A 451 -27.78 -2.54 -21.58
CA SER A 451 -29.23 -2.34 -21.56
C SER A 451 -29.82 -2.15 -20.17
N LEU A 452 -29.10 -2.51 -19.10
CA LEU A 452 -29.58 -2.35 -17.72
C LEU A 452 -29.56 -0.86 -17.30
N PRO A 453 -30.36 -0.47 -16.29
CA PRO A 453 -30.25 0.85 -15.67
C PRO A 453 -28.84 1.11 -15.15
N LYS A 454 -28.38 2.37 -15.23
CA LYS A 454 -27.03 2.78 -14.85
C LYS A 454 -26.65 2.40 -13.41
N GLU A 455 -27.63 2.36 -12.50
CA GLU A 455 -27.46 1.98 -11.10
C GLU A 455 -27.20 0.49 -10.90
N GLU A 456 -27.63 -0.34 -11.85
CA GLU A 456 -27.60 -1.80 -11.73
C GLU A 456 -26.41 -2.43 -12.46
N LYS A 457 -25.91 -1.80 -13.55
CA LYS A 457 -24.89 -2.40 -14.44
C LYS A 457 -23.67 -2.93 -13.70
N LYS A 458 -23.11 -2.13 -12.79
CA LYS A 458 -21.88 -2.49 -12.08
C LYS A 458 -22.11 -3.66 -11.13
N PHE A 459 -23.14 -3.57 -10.29
CA PHE A 459 -23.45 -4.61 -9.31
C PHE A 459 -23.86 -5.91 -9.99
N PHE A 460 -24.67 -5.82 -11.04
CA PHE A 460 -25.05 -6.95 -11.89
C PHE A 460 -23.82 -7.63 -12.49
N ALA A 461 -22.95 -6.87 -13.17
CA ALA A 461 -21.79 -7.41 -13.88
C ALA A 461 -20.82 -8.14 -12.94
N LYS A 462 -20.55 -7.58 -11.75
CA LYS A 462 -19.68 -8.24 -10.77
C LYS A 462 -20.26 -9.56 -10.25
N GLY A 463 -21.54 -9.56 -9.89
CA GLY A 463 -22.21 -10.77 -9.39
C GLY A 463 -22.32 -11.85 -10.46
N ASP A 464 -22.73 -11.47 -11.67
CA ASP A 464 -22.89 -12.40 -12.80
C ASP A 464 -21.53 -12.97 -13.25
N PHE A 465 -20.49 -12.13 -13.30
CA PHE A 465 -19.13 -12.57 -13.62
C PHE A 465 -18.57 -13.55 -12.58
N LEU A 466 -18.86 -13.39 -11.28
CA LEU A 466 -18.42 -14.32 -10.24
C LEU A 466 -18.91 -15.75 -10.55
N PHE A 467 -20.19 -15.90 -10.91
CA PHE A 467 -20.76 -17.21 -11.27
C PHE A 467 -20.24 -17.73 -12.60
N PHE A 468 -20.12 -16.86 -13.60
CA PHE A 468 -19.54 -17.21 -14.90
C PHE A 468 -18.10 -17.73 -14.75
N LYS A 469 -17.26 -17.02 -13.99
CA LYS A 469 -15.88 -17.43 -13.70
C LYS A 469 -15.84 -18.78 -12.99
N GLY A 470 -16.68 -18.96 -11.98
CA GLY A 470 -16.81 -20.22 -11.25
C GLY A 470 -17.15 -21.39 -12.18
N GLU A 471 -18.13 -21.23 -13.06
CA GLU A 471 -18.49 -22.20 -14.09
C GLU A 471 -17.32 -22.48 -15.05
N TYR A 472 -16.75 -21.43 -15.64
CA TYR A 472 -15.72 -21.48 -16.67
C TYR A 472 -14.43 -22.17 -16.18
N ILE A 473 -13.99 -21.85 -14.97
CA ILE A 473 -12.79 -22.44 -14.37
C ILE A 473 -13.08 -23.88 -13.92
N THR A 474 -14.24 -24.16 -13.30
CA THR A 474 -14.58 -25.51 -12.85
C THR A 474 -14.61 -26.51 -14.00
N LYS A 475 -15.05 -26.10 -15.20
CA LYS A 475 -14.99 -26.93 -16.43
C LYS A 475 -13.57 -27.38 -16.79
N GLN A 476 -12.55 -26.61 -16.44
CA GLN A 476 -11.14 -26.85 -16.77
C GLN A 476 -10.38 -27.62 -15.68
N LEU A 477 -10.95 -27.75 -14.48
CA LEU A 477 -10.40 -28.58 -13.42
C LEU A 477 -10.41 -30.06 -13.83
N CYS A 478 -9.49 -30.85 -13.28
CA CYS A 478 -9.55 -32.31 -13.37
C CYS A 478 -10.89 -32.83 -12.82
N ASP A 479 -11.31 -34.02 -13.22
CA ASP A 479 -12.58 -34.58 -12.74
C ASP A 479 -12.51 -34.90 -11.24
N PHE A 480 -13.58 -34.52 -10.53
CA PHE A 480 -13.83 -34.83 -9.12
C PHE A 480 -15.33 -35.06 -8.90
N PRO A 481 -15.74 -35.81 -7.85
CA PRO A 481 -17.12 -36.30 -7.71
C PRO A 481 -18.20 -35.22 -7.79
N GLU A 482 -17.95 -34.03 -7.23
CA GLU A 482 -18.91 -32.93 -7.17
C GLU A 482 -18.83 -31.96 -8.37
N LYS A 483 -17.92 -32.18 -9.33
CA LYS A 483 -17.61 -31.22 -10.40
C LYS A 483 -18.85 -30.82 -11.20
N LYS A 484 -19.63 -31.80 -11.66
CA LYS A 484 -20.85 -31.55 -12.44
C LYS A 484 -21.91 -30.80 -11.63
N ILE A 485 -22.11 -31.19 -10.38
CA ILE A 485 -23.06 -30.54 -9.46
C ILE A 485 -22.67 -29.08 -9.24
N LEU A 486 -21.37 -28.80 -9.06
CA LEU A 486 -20.86 -27.45 -8.89
C LEU A 486 -21.10 -26.59 -10.14
N ILE A 487 -20.81 -27.12 -11.33
CA ILE A 487 -21.08 -26.45 -12.62
C ILE A 487 -22.57 -26.13 -12.75
N ASP A 488 -23.43 -27.12 -12.54
CA ASP A 488 -24.89 -26.95 -12.67
C ASP A 488 -25.42 -25.90 -11.68
N LYS A 489 -24.88 -25.85 -10.45
CA LYS A 489 -25.21 -24.81 -9.46
C LYS A 489 -24.74 -23.42 -9.90
N MET A 490 -23.55 -23.27 -10.48
CA MET A 490 -23.08 -21.96 -10.96
C MET A 490 -23.95 -21.45 -12.12
N ILE A 491 -24.32 -22.33 -13.05
CA ILE A 491 -25.24 -22.01 -14.15
C ILE A 491 -26.61 -21.59 -13.61
N LEU A 492 -27.14 -22.32 -12.64
CA LEU A 492 -28.41 -22.00 -12.00
C LEU A 492 -28.36 -20.64 -11.29
N HIS A 493 -27.31 -20.37 -10.51
CA HIS A 493 -27.11 -19.08 -9.84
C HIS A 493 -27.01 -17.93 -10.83
N ARG A 494 -26.31 -18.12 -11.96
CA ARG A 494 -26.24 -17.11 -13.03
C ARG A 494 -27.63 -16.81 -13.63
N LYS A 495 -28.41 -17.86 -13.89
CA LYS A 495 -29.79 -17.72 -14.39
C LYS A 495 -30.68 -17.01 -13.39
N ASP A 496 -30.67 -17.43 -12.14
CA ASP A 496 -31.45 -16.83 -11.05
C ASP A 496 -31.02 -15.38 -10.79
N TRP A 497 -29.72 -15.09 -10.94
CA TRP A 497 -29.20 -13.73 -10.85
C TRP A 497 -29.80 -12.84 -11.94
N LYS A 498 -29.71 -13.26 -13.21
CA LYS A 498 -30.28 -12.55 -14.35
C LYS A 498 -31.79 -12.36 -14.24
N ASP A 499 -32.51 -13.42 -13.88
CA ASP A 499 -33.96 -13.37 -13.66
C ASP A 499 -34.33 -12.43 -12.51
N GLY A 500 -33.51 -12.38 -11.46
CA GLY A 500 -33.73 -11.54 -10.29
C GLY A 500 -33.71 -10.04 -10.61
N PHE A 501 -32.82 -9.61 -11.52
CA PHE A 501 -32.79 -8.22 -12.02
C PHE A 501 -33.92 -7.96 -13.02
N LEU A 502 -34.11 -8.84 -14.00
CA LEU A 502 -35.16 -8.66 -15.03
C LEU A 502 -36.58 -8.61 -14.46
N LYS A 503 -36.84 -9.37 -13.38
CA LYS A 503 -38.14 -9.42 -12.71
C LYS A 503 -38.25 -8.46 -11.52
N GLY A 504 -37.20 -7.67 -11.22
CA GLY A 504 -37.16 -6.76 -10.07
C GLY A 504 -37.17 -7.45 -8.70
N LYS A 505 -36.95 -8.78 -8.64
CA LYS A 505 -36.98 -9.56 -7.38
C LYS A 505 -35.94 -9.06 -6.37
N PHE A 506 -34.75 -8.66 -6.84
CA PHE A 506 -33.67 -8.20 -5.96
C PHE A 506 -33.80 -6.75 -5.48
N GLN A 507 -34.88 -6.05 -5.81
CA GLN A 507 -35.25 -4.82 -5.10
C GLN A 507 -35.60 -5.11 -3.63
N SER A 508 -36.03 -6.34 -3.33
CA SER A 508 -36.21 -6.83 -1.97
C SER A 508 -34.87 -7.26 -1.36
N LYS A 509 -34.44 -6.54 -0.32
CA LYS A 509 -33.22 -6.86 0.44
C LYS A 509 -33.26 -8.27 1.04
N ALA A 510 -34.44 -8.76 1.43
CA ALA A 510 -34.58 -10.11 1.99
C ALA A 510 -34.31 -11.19 0.93
N ASP A 511 -34.87 -11.03 -0.27
CA ASP A 511 -34.68 -11.96 -1.38
C ASP A 511 -33.23 -11.95 -1.89
N LEU A 512 -32.64 -10.76 -2.02
CA LEU A 512 -31.23 -10.62 -2.39
C LEU A 512 -30.32 -11.27 -1.35
N ASN A 513 -30.55 -11.03 -0.05
CA ASN A 513 -29.74 -11.65 1.01
C ASN A 513 -29.88 -13.18 1.04
N ALA A 514 -31.09 -13.71 0.83
CA ALA A 514 -31.32 -15.14 0.77
C ALA A 514 -30.56 -15.77 -0.41
N PHE A 515 -30.62 -15.14 -1.58
CA PHE A 515 -29.84 -15.55 -2.75
C PHE A 515 -28.33 -15.50 -2.47
N LEU A 516 -27.82 -14.37 -1.99
CA LEU A 516 -26.39 -14.17 -1.72
C LEU A 516 -25.88 -15.19 -0.69
N THR A 517 -26.68 -15.54 0.32
CA THR A 517 -26.32 -16.56 1.31
C THR A 517 -26.11 -17.93 0.66
N GLU A 518 -26.99 -18.35 -0.24
CA GLU A 518 -26.86 -19.64 -0.93
C GLU A 518 -25.74 -19.61 -1.97
N ALA A 519 -25.65 -18.53 -2.75
CA ALA A 519 -24.55 -18.28 -3.69
C ALA A 519 -23.18 -18.34 -3.00
N THR A 520 -23.07 -17.77 -1.80
CA THR A 520 -21.83 -17.80 -1.01
C THR A 520 -21.41 -19.22 -0.67
N LYS A 521 -22.34 -20.12 -0.31
CA LYS A 521 -22.02 -21.53 -0.04
C LYS A 521 -21.44 -22.21 -1.28
N THR A 522 -22.05 -22.00 -2.45
CA THR A 522 -21.54 -22.54 -3.71
C THR A 522 -20.16 -21.95 -4.06
N ASN A 523 -19.95 -20.65 -3.85
CA ASN A 523 -18.66 -20.02 -4.10
C ASN A 523 -17.55 -20.55 -3.18
N VAL A 524 -17.86 -20.78 -1.89
CA VAL A 524 -16.92 -21.40 -0.94
C VAL A 524 -16.54 -22.82 -1.38
N LEU A 525 -17.51 -23.61 -1.88
CA LEU A 525 -17.22 -24.93 -2.44
C LEU A 525 -16.31 -24.83 -3.68
N TYR A 526 -16.59 -23.89 -4.58
CA TYR A 526 -15.76 -23.62 -5.74
C TYR A 526 -14.31 -23.27 -5.37
N LEU A 527 -14.10 -22.35 -4.43
CA LEU A 527 -12.75 -21.98 -3.99
C LEU A 527 -11.99 -23.18 -3.41
N LYS A 528 -12.66 -23.99 -2.57
CA LYS A 528 -12.07 -25.23 -2.03
C LYS A 528 -11.73 -26.23 -3.14
N SER A 529 -12.59 -26.37 -4.15
CA SER A 529 -12.32 -27.24 -5.30
C SER A 529 -11.13 -26.74 -6.13
N LEU A 530 -11.01 -25.42 -6.34
CA LEU A 530 -9.87 -24.81 -7.03
C LEU A 530 -8.55 -25.00 -6.27
N GLU A 531 -8.58 -24.94 -4.93
CA GLU A 531 -7.43 -25.24 -4.09
C GLU A 531 -7.03 -26.72 -4.18
N ALA A 532 -7.99 -27.63 -4.06
CA ALA A 532 -7.75 -29.07 -3.96
C ALA A 532 -7.45 -29.77 -5.28
N ASN A 533 -7.88 -29.23 -6.42
CA ASN A 533 -7.79 -29.91 -7.72
C ASN A 533 -6.84 -29.17 -8.68
N MET A 534 -6.20 -29.93 -9.58
CA MET A 534 -5.38 -29.38 -10.65
C MET A 534 -6.24 -28.91 -11.82
N ILE A 535 -5.69 -28.01 -12.64
CA ILE A 535 -6.27 -27.62 -13.93
C ILE A 535 -5.75 -28.61 -14.97
N CYS A 536 -6.61 -29.49 -15.49
CA CYS A 536 -6.23 -30.56 -16.42
C CYS A 536 -6.45 -30.17 -17.89
N HIS A 537 -7.36 -29.24 -18.17
CA HIS A 537 -7.74 -28.86 -19.53
C HIS A 537 -7.60 -27.35 -19.74
N PRO A 538 -6.38 -26.81 -19.67
CA PRO A 538 -6.19 -25.38 -19.89
C PRO A 538 -6.49 -25.07 -21.36
N MET A 539 -7.61 -24.41 -21.64
CA MET A 539 -7.89 -23.90 -22.99
C MET A 539 -7.10 -22.59 -23.18
N LEU A 540 -5.79 -22.73 -23.41
CA LEU A 540 -4.83 -21.65 -23.73
C LEU A 540 -4.89 -21.18 -25.18
#